data_AF-A0A847AXZ9-F1
#
_entry.id   AF-A0A847AXZ9-F1
#
_cell.length_a   1.000
_cell.length_b   1.000
_cell.length_c   1.000
_cell.angle_alpha   90.00
_cell.angle_beta   90.00
_cell.angle_gamma   90.00
#
_symmetry.space_group_name_H-M   'P 1'
#
loop_
_entity.id
_entity.type
_entity.pdbx_description
1 polymer ?
#
loop_
_entity_poly.entity_id
_entity_poly.type
_entity_poly.pdbx_seq_one_letter_code
_entity_poly.pdbx_strand_id
1 'polypeptide(L)'
;MSKTKKLSLGDWILYIILKGLQKTIEVFPRRPALFGGKLLGRTVFHLMPSRRKITIDNLARAFPENSDLWAYETALKVFENFGRNIVELIKYASGRYFDFVRTEGMDKIEGGGILLMGHYGHWEITGMALPDAGIELYPIGRRIHSLAFDKLVDDMRTVFGSHHIPYRNSIRQILRKLKDEKNICVLVDQHMRSGIPVEFFGRPVRVTQLVPLLYRRTGVRVTPAYSWHEGDEIIVKYDDPIDFVDSDDPLKAELINTQKQMAWLEGVIREKPDEWFWMHNLWKSHWRAVFVDRDGTINQDHGYVSRIQDFDLISGALEALRMLRKENFLIVVITNQSGIARGYYTERDYFKLNSAMLNLFESEGAFVDRVYHCPHHPGDKCVCRKPSPALGLLAAKELNINLSESYMIGDKASDIEFAANLGVRSVLVETGEGKKSLPLSNPDIKAQDILHAARLIIDENKK
;
A
#
# COMPACT_ATOMS: atom_id res chain seq x y z
N MET A 1 -3.05 -21.54 9.05
CA MET A 1 -2.28 -22.01 7.88
C MET A 1 -2.72 -21.21 6.65
N SER A 2 -1.85 -20.35 6.12
CA SER A 2 -2.11 -19.60 4.88
C SER A 2 -1.94 -20.56 3.70
N LYS A 3 -2.99 -20.77 2.87
CA LYS A 3 -2.85 -21.49 1.60
C LYS A 3 -1.81 -20.76 0.75
N THR A 4 -0.61 -21.33 0.61
CA THR A 4 0.37 -20.90 -0.39
C THR A 4 -0.29 -21.06 -1.75
N LYS A 5 -0.55 -19.94 -2.44
CA LYS A 5 -1.06 -19.99 -3.82
C LYS A 5 -0.04 -20.77 -4.65
N LYS A 6 -0.47 -21.87 -5.28
CA LYS A 6 0.37 -22.63 -6.21
C LYS A 6 0.62 -21.77 -7.46
N LEU A 7 1.85 -21.79 -7.97
CA LEU A 7 2.23 -21.17 -9.24
C LEU A 7 1.39 -21.77 -10.38
N SER A 8 0.84 -20.91 -11.23
CA SER A 8 0.18 -21.35 -12.46
C SER A 8 1.20 -21.81 -13.51
N LEU A 9 0.77 -22.48 -14.58
CA LEU A 9 1.66 -22.84 -15.70
C LEU A 9 2.33 -21.59 -16.32
N GLY A 10 1.57 -20.48 -16.44
CA GLY A 10 2.10 -19.20 -16.92
C GLY A 10 3.16 -18.61 -15.99
N ASP A 11 2.95 -18.69 -14.66
CA ASP A 11 3.96 -18.26 -13.69
C ASP A 11 5.24 -19.09 -13.78
N TRP A 12 5.12 -20.41 -14.03
CA TRP A 12 6.28 -21.29 -14.22
C TRP A 12 7.07 -20.96 -15.48
N ILE A 13 6.38 -20.71 -16.61
CA ILE A 13 7.03 -20.30 -17.86
C ILE A 13 7.78 -18.98 -17.64
N LEU A 14 7.12 -17.98 -17.04
CA LEU A 14 7.75 -16.70 -16.72
C LEU A 14 8.96 -16.88 -15.79
N TYR A 15 8.83 -17.69 -14.74
CA TYR A 15 9.92 -17.98 -13.82
C TYR A 15 11.13 -18.64 -14.52
N ILE A 16 10.90 -19.58 -15.44
CA ILE A 16 11.98 -20.22 -16.22
C ILE A 16 12.69 -19.20 -17.12
N ILE A 17 11.93 -18.31 -17.79
CA ILE A 17 12.50 -17.23 -18.61
C ILE A 17 13.37 -16.32 -17.74
N LEU A 18 12.86 -15.91 -16.57
CA LEU A 18 13.59 -15.07 -15.63
C LEU A 18 14.85 -15.77 -15.10
N LYS A 19 14.81 -17.08 -14.86
CA LYS A 19 15.99 -17.89 -14.49
C LYS A 19 17.03 -17.98 -15.60
N GLY A 20 16.59 -18.11 -16.86
CA GLY A 20 17.49 -18.05 -18.02
C GLY A 20 18.23 -16.71 -18.09
N LEU A 21 17.48 -15.61 -17.99
CA LEU A 21 18.04 -14.26 -17.97
C LEU A 21 18.99 -14.04 -16.79
N GLN A 22 18.60 -14.49 -15.59
CA GLN A 22 19.45 -14.50 -14.41
C GLN A 22 20.79 -15.17 -14.76
N LYS A 23 20.77 -16.39 -15.32
CA LYS A 23 21.99 -17.14 -15.61
C LYS A 23 22.89 -16.45 -16.63
N THR A 24 22.31 -15.83 -17.65
CA THR A 24 23.06 -15.02 -18.61
C THR A 24 23.76 -13.84 -17.92
N ILE A 25 23.03 -13.09 -17.09
CA ILE A 25 23.59 -11.94 -16.37
C ILE A 25 24.69 -12.40 -15.42
N GLU A 26 24.51 -13.50 -14.67
CA GLU A 26 25.51 -14.05 -13.74
C GLU A 26 26.89 -14.26 -14.38
N VAL A 27 26.94 -14.81 -15.59
CA VAL A 27 28.19 -15.18 -16.26
C VAL A 27 28.81 -14.01 -17.02
N PHE A 28 28.02 -13.03 -17.42
CA PHE A 28 28.49 -11.86 -18.18
C PHE A 28 29.44 -10.97 -17.36
N PRO A 29 30.45 -10.28 -17.93
CA PRO A 29 31.33 -9.42 -17.14
C PRO A 29 30.54 -8.30 -16.42
N ARG A 30 30.91 -7.99 -15.15
CA ARG A 30 30.14 -7.06 -14.28
C ARG A 30 29.97 -5.68 -14.91
N ARG A 31 31.06 -4.99 -15.29
CA ARG A 31 31.00 -3.60 -15.82
C ARG A 31 30.05 -3.43 -17.01
N PRO A 32 30.15 -4.23 -18.10
CA PRO A 32 29.17 -4.22 -19.18
C PRO A 32 27.73 -4.53 -18.72
N ALA A 33 27.55 -5.46 -17.77
CA ALA A 33 26.23 -5.76 -17.23
C ALA A 33 25.63 -4.54 -16.50
N LEU A 34 26.42 -3.81 -15.70
CA LEU A 34 25.98 -2.59 -15.02
C LEU A 34 25.58 -1.50 -16.01
N PHE A 35 26.36 -1.33 -17.09
CA PHE A 35 25.99 -0.41 -18.17
C PHE A 35 24.65 -0.81 -18.81
N GLY A 36 24.43 -2.10 -19.05
CA GLY A 36 23.14 -2.63 -19.50
C GLY A 36 22.00 -2.35 -18.53
N GLY A 37 22.22 -2.53 -17.22
CA GLY A 37 21.27 -2.19 -16.16
C GLY A 37 20.91 -0.71 -16.14
N LYS A 38 21.91 0.17 -16.27
CA LYS A 38 21.73 1.62 -16.38
C LYS A 38 20.86 1.99 -17.58
N LEU A 39 21.17 1.44 -18.77
CA LEU A 39 20.41 1.69 -19.99
C LEU A 39 18.97 1.18 -19.88
N LEU A 40 18.77 0.02 -19.25
CA LEU A 40 17.44 -0.51 -18.97
C LEU A 40 16.65 0.44 -18.06
N GLY A 41 17.24 0.91 -16.97
CA GLY A 41 16.63 1.90 -16.07
C GLY A 41 16.20 3.17 -16.82
N ARG A 42 17.11 3.73 -17.62
CA ARG A 42 16.86 4.89 -18.49
C ARG A 42 15.71 4.64 -19.49
N THR A 43 15.64 3.44 -20.05
CA THR A 43 14.56 3.04 -20.95
C THR A 43 13.21 2.97 -20.21
N VAL A 44 13.18 2.36 -19.02
CA VAL A 44 12.00 2.27 -18.16
C VAL A 44 11.48 3.66 -17.76
N PHE A 45 12.37 4.62 -17.50
CA PHE A 45 11.99 6.01 -17.24
C PHE A 45 11.15 6.61 -18.38
N HIS A 46 11.49 6.30 -19.63
CA HIS A 46 10.73 6.78 -20.79
C HIS A 46 9.43 6.00 -21.04
N LEU A 47 9.43 4.69 -20.79
CA LEU A 47 8.28 3.80 -21.02
C LEU A 47 7.22 3.84 -19.91
N MET A 48 7.54 4.32 -18.70
CA MET A 48 6.61 4.36 -17.56
C MET A 48 6.25 5.80 -17.15
N PRO A 49 5.41 6.53 -17.91
CA PRO A 49 5.11 7.95 -17.67
C PRO A 49 4.50 8.22 -16.29
N SER A 50 3.67 7.30 -15.77
CA SER A 50 3.07 7.43 -14.44
C SER A 50 4.14 7.41 -13.32
N ARG A 51 5.07 6.45 -13.37
CA ARG A 51 6.16 6.34 -12.38
C ARG A 51 7.14 7.50 -12.50
N ARG A 52 7.46 7.92 -13.72
CA ARG A 52 8.28 9.10 -13.99
C ARG A 52 7.66 10.34 -13.35
N LYS A 53 6.36 10.59 -13.59
CA LYS A 53 5.65 11.74 -13.03
C LYS A 53 5.68 11.75 -11.50
N ILE A 54 5.39 10.61 -10.86
CA ILE A 54 5.45 10.47 -9.40
C ILE A 54 6.85 10.80 -8.86
N THR A 55 7.89 10.27 -9.52
CA THR A 55 9.28 10.47 -9.10
C THR A 55 9.68 11.95 -9.15
N ILE A 56 9.39 12.62 -10.27
CA ILE A 56 9.69 14.04 -10.46
C ILE A 56 8.90 14.90 -9.46
N ASP A 57 7.60 14.65 -9.31
CA ASP A 57 6.74 15.42 -8.38
C ASP A 57 7.18 15.25 -6.92
N ASN A 58 7.59 14.03 -6.52
CA ASN A 58 8.12 13.81 -5.19
C ASN A 58 9.42 14.59 -4.96
N LEU A 59 10.37 14.52 -5.90
CA LEU A 59 11.65 15.23 -5.82
C LEU A 59 11.45 16.75 -5.77
N ALA A 60 10.65 17.31 -6.68
CA ALA A 60 10.39 18.75 -6.74
C ALA A 60 9.74 19.29 -5.46
N ARG A 61 8.87 18.50 -4.83
CA ARG A 61 8.22 18.90 -3.56
C ARG A 61 9.08 18.66 -2.33
N ALA A 62 9.99 17.69 -2.37
CA ALA A 62 10.91 17.38 -1.27
C ALA A 62 12.09 18.37 -1.22
N PHE A 63 12.48 18.88 -2.39
CA PHE A 63 13.56 19.86 -2.56
C PHE A 63 13.06 21.08 -3.36
N PRO A 64 12.12 21.86 -2.82
CA PRO A 64 11.53 23.02 -3.51
C PRO A 64 12.54 24.14 -3.81
N GLU A 65 13.71 24.12 -3.17
CA GLU A 65 14.84 25.00 -3.43
C GLU A 65 15.55 24.71 -4.76
N ASN A 66 15.36 23.51 -5.33
CA ASN A 66 15.97 23.10 -6.59
C ASN A 66 15.06 23.36 -7.79
N SER A 67 15.65 23.38 -8.99
CA SER A 67 14.91 23.59 -10.23
C SER A 67 14.15 22.35 -10.70
N ASP A 68 13.12 22.55 -11.53
CA ASP A 68 12.40 21.45 -12.19
C ASP A 68 13.33 20.57 -13.04
N LEU A 69 14.36 21.17 -13.66
CA LEU A 69 15.38 20.45 -14.42
C LEU A 69 16.19 19.53 -13.50
N TRP A 70 16.60 20.01 -12.32
CA TRP A 70 17.27 19.19 -11.32
C TRP A 70 16.41 18.01 -10.89
N ALA A 71 15.11 18.23 -10.66
CA ALA A 71 14.19 17.15 -10.28
C ALA A 71 14.08 16.09 -11.40
N TYR A 72 14.01 16.52 -12.66
CA TYR A 72 14.00 15.63 -13.82
C TYR A 72 15.30 14.82 -13.96
N GLU A 73 16.46 15.47 -13.87
CA GLU A 73 17.76 14.79 -13.98
C GLU A 73 18.01 13.83 -12.83
N THR A 74 17.63 14.22 -11.61
CA THR A 74 17.71 13.35 -10.43
C THR A 74 16.76 12.16 -10.57
N ALA A 75 15.54 12.38 -11.06
CA ALA A 75 14.60 11.29 -11.36
C ALA A 75 15.18 10.30 -12.38
N LEU A 76 15.88 10.78 -13.40
CA LEU A 76 16.54 9.91 -14.37
C LEU A 76 17.62 9.04 -13.72
N LYS A 77 18.45 9.63 -12.85
CA LYS A 77 19.48 8.91 -12.08
C LYS A 77 18.87 7.86 -11.15
N VAL A 78 17.74 8.15 -10.50
CA VAL A 78 17.01 7.18 -9.66
C VAL A 78 16.63 5.93 -10.45
N PHE A 79 16.13 6.08 -11.69
CA PHE A 79 15.79 4.94 -12.53
C PHE A 79 17.03 4.20 -13.03
N GLU A 80 18.09 4.92 -13.39
CA GLU A 80 19.40 4.35 -13.76
C GLU A 80 19.99 3.51 -12.62
N ASN A 81 19.99 4.03 -11.39
CA ASN A 81 20.45 3.35 -10.18
C ASN A 81 19.57 2.12 -9.89
N PHE A 82 18.24 2.23 -10.02
CA PHE A 82 17.35 1.08 -9.87
C PHE A 82 17.64 -0.05 -10.87
N GLY A 83 17.92 0.29 -12.14
CA GLY A 83 18.34 -0.68 -13.15
C GLY A 83 19.68 -1.33 -12.82
N ARG A 84 20.64 -0.57 -12.28
CA ARG A 84 21.91 -1.09 -11.78
C ARG A 84 21.71 -2.07 -10.62
N ASN A 85 20.89 -1.72 -9.64
CA ASN A 85 20.60 -2.57 -8.47
C ASN A 85 20.05 -3.95 -8.86
N ILE A 86 19.21 -4.04 -9.90
CA ILE A 86 18.71 -5.34 -10.37
C ILE A 86 19.86 -6.23 -10.84
N VAL A 87 20.80 -5.67 -11.59
CA VAL A 87 21.98 -6.42 -12.08
C VAL A 87 22.89 -6.81 -10.93
N GLU A 88 23.12 -5.91 -9.98
CA GLU A 88 24.00 -6.14 -8.84
C GLU A 88 23.46 -7.18 -7.89
N LEU A 89 22.14 -7.21 -7.65
CA LEU A 89 21.49 -8.27 -6.89
C LEU A 89 21.76 -9.65 -7.52
N ILE A 90 21.60 -9.77 -8.84
CA ILE A 90 21.87 -11.02 -9.56
C ILE A 90 23.34 -11.41 -9.45
N LYS A 91 24.24 -10.42 -9.54
CA LYS A 91 25.69 -10.64 -9.43
C LYS A 91 26.09 -11.10 -8.04
N TYR A 92 25.61 -10.40 -7.02
CA TYR A 92 25.88 -10.71 -5.62
C TYR A 92 25.33 -12.10 -5.25
N ALA A 93 24.05 -12.36 -5.55
CA ALA A 93 23.39 -13.64 -5.26
C ALA A 93 23.97 -14.85 -6.02
N SER A 94 24.80 -14.63 -7.04
CA SER A 94 25.52 -15.71 -7.71
C SER A 94 26.63 -16.33 -6.87
N GLY A 95 27.04 -15.67 -5.78
CA GLY A 95 28.16 -16.09 -4.93
C GLY A 95 29.53 -15.94 -5.60
N ARG A 96 29.60 -15.26 -6.76
CA ARG A 96 30.84 -15.11 -7.55
C ARG A 96 31.48 -13.73 -7.40
N TYR A 97 30.77 -12.77 -6.83
CA TYR A 97 31.17 -11.38 -6.78
C TYR A 97 30.78 -10.78 -5.43
N PHE A 98 31.75 -10.66 -4.53
CA PHE A 98 31.59 -10.04 -3.20
C PHE A 98 32.42 -8.78 -3.04
N ASP A 99 33.56 -8.73 -3.74
CA ASP A 99 34.60 -7.70 -3.60
C ASP A 99 34.16 -6.27 -3.94
N PHE A 100 32.93 -6.09 -4.46
CA PHE A 100 32.38 -4.76 -4.74
C PHE A 100 31.48 -4.24 -3.63
N VAL A 101 31.31 -4.97 -2.52
CA VAL A 101 30.53 -4.55 -1.36
C VAL A 101 31.48 -4.32 -0.19
N ARG A 102 31.51 -3.08 0.32
CA ARG A 102 32.24 -2.73 1.54
C ARG A 102 31.26 -2.44 2.66
N THR A 103 31.53 -2.94 3.85
CA THR A 103 30.69 -2.72 5.03
C THR A 103 31.37 -1.79 6.02
N GLU A 104 30.61 -0.91 6.65
CA GLU A 104 31.06 0.05 7.67
C GLU A 104 30.15 -0.02 8.88
N GLY A 105 30.72 -0.11 10.09
CA GLY A 105 29.97 -0.13 11.35
C GLY A 105 29.24 -1.45 11.64
N MET A 106 29.57 -2.54 10.97
CA MET A 106 28.93 -3.84 11.18
C MET A 106 29.07 -4.36 12.62
N ASP A 107 30.14 -3.96 13.31
CA ASP A 107 30.39 -4.21 14.73
C ASP A 107 29.33 -3.62 15.67
N LYS A 108 28.51 -2.67 15.19
CA LYS A 108 27.38 -2.09 15.94
C LYS A 108 26.13 -2.97 15.93
N ILE A 109 26.13 -4.07 15.19
CA ILE A 109 25.01 -5.01 15.10
C ILE A 109 25.16 -6.07 16.18
N GLU A 110 24.24 -6.05 17.15
CA GLU A 110 24.12 -7.05 18.20
C GLU A 110 23.09 -8.12 17.83
N GLY A 111 23.22 -9.32 18.40
CA GLY A 111 22.19 -10.35 18.28
C GLY A 111 20.87 -9.89 18.90
N GLY A 112 19.75 -10.18 18.24
CA GLY A 112 18.41 -9.84 18.73
C GLY A 112 18.00 -8.37 18.54
N GLY A 113 18.67 -7.62 17.65
CA GLY A 113 18.37 -6.24 17.33
C GLY A 113 17.35 -6.06 16.18
N ILE A 114 16.97 -4.80 15.96
CA ILE A 114 16.17 -4.37 14.80
C ILE A 114 17.04 -3.56 13.85
N LEU A 115 17.16 -4.04 12.62
CA LEU A 115 17.75 -3.31 11.50
C LEU A 115 16.66 -2.42 10.86
N LEU A 116 16.82 -1.10 10.98
CA LEU A 116 15.89 -0.12 10.42
C LEU A 116 16.41 0.37 9.08
N MET A 117 15.59 0.31 8.03
CA MET A 117 16.03 0.63 6.67
C MET A 117 14.96 1.41 5.90
N GLY A 118 15.38 2.14 4.87
CA GLY A 118 14.52 2.60 3.79
C GLY A 118 14.79 1.82 2.50
N HIS A 119 13.95 1.99 1.47
CA HIS A 119 14.26 1.61 0.09
C HIS A 119 15.29 2.59 -0.49
N TYR A 120 16.47 2.63 0.14
CA TYR A 120 17.57 3.53 -0.17
C TYR A 120 18.78 2.73 -0.67
N GLY A 121 19.44 3.23 -1.71
CA GLY A 121 20.54 2.57 -2.39
C GLY A 121 20.20 1.14 -2.78
N HIS A 122 21.08 0.21 -2.40
CA HIS A 122 20.88 -1.21 -2.64
C HIS A 122 20.40 -1.92 -1.36
N TRP A 123 19.15 -1.68 -0.97
CA TRP A 123 18.57 -2.21 0.27
C TRP A 123 18.58 -3.75 0.37
N GLU A 124 18.48 -4.50 -0.74
CA GLU A 124 18.59 -5.97 -0.71
C GLU A 124 19.98 -6.43 -0.24
N ILE A 125 21.06 -5.91 -0.85
CA ILE A 125 22.44 -6.21 -0.46
C ILE A 125 22.73 -5.71 0.95
N THR A 126 22.21 -4.54 1.35
CA THR A 126 22.34 -4.04 2.72
C THR A 126 21.84 -5.05 3.76
N GLY A 127 20.70 -5.70 3.46
CA GLY A 127 20.16 -6.77 4.30
C GLY A 127 20.93 -8.09 4.17
N MET A 128 21.42 -8.44 2.98
CA MET A 128 22.15 -9.69 2.73
C MET A 128 23.60 -9.70 3.24
N ALA A 129 24.24 -8.53 3.36
CA ALA A 129 25.62 -8.41 3.82
C ALA A 129 25.80 -8.90 5.27
N LEU A 130 24.75 -8.84 6.10
CA LEU A 130 24.78 -9.42 7.46
C LEU A 130 24.82 -10.95 7.43
N PRO A 131 23.87 -11.65 6.78
CA PRO A 131 23.94 -13.10 6.65
C PRO A 131 25.18 -13.62 5.93
N ASP A 132 25.72 -12.88 4.96
CA ASP A 132 27.02 -13.17 4.32
C ASP A 132 28.19 -13.14 5.34
N ALA A 133 28.12 -12.25 6.33
CA ALA A 133 29.03 -12.21 7.47
C ALA A 133 28.65 -13.18 8.62
N GLY A 134 27.67 -14.07 8.42
CA GLY A 134 27.22 -15.06 9.41
C GLY A 134 26.21 -14.54 10.44
N ILE A 135 25.66 -13.34 10.25
CA ILE A 135 24.67 -12.73 11.15
C ILE A 135 23.27 -12.94 10.57
N GLU A 136 22.47 -13.82 11.19
CA GLU A 136 21.10 -14.09 10.72
C GLU A 136 20.20 -12.86 10.75
N LEU A 137 19.48 -12.63 9.64
CA LEU A 137 18.52 -11.55 9.48
C LEU A 137 17.17 -12.07 8.96
N TYR A 138 16.09 -11.55 9.53
CA TYR A 138 14.72 -11.91 9.19
C TYR A 138 13.95 -10.68 8.70
N PRO A 139 13.93 -10.42 7.38
CA PRO A 139 13.20 -9.28 6.82
C PRO A 139 11.68 -9.40 6.98
N ILE A 140 11.03 -8.27 7.29
CA ILE A 140 9.58 -8.13 7.34
C ILE A 140 9.11 -7.39 6.09
N GLY A 141 8.33 -8.06 5.25
CA GLY A 141 7.84 -7.48 4.00
C GLY A 141 6.44 -7.96 3.61
N ARG A 142 5.86 -7.23 2.66
CA ARG A 142 4.71 -7.70 1.87
C ARG A 142 5.25 -8.49 0.68
N ARG A 143 4.57 -9.57 0.33
CA ARG A 143 4.88 -10.34 -0.89
C ARG A 143 4.68 -9.49 -2.14
N ILE A 144 5.52 -9.72 -3.15
CA ILE A 144 5.36 -9.13 -4.46
C ILE A 144 4.13 -9.76 -5.13
N HIS A 145 3.34 -8.96 -5.86
CA HIS A 145 2.08 -9.43 -6.46
C HIS A 145 2.27 -10.56 -7.49
N SER A 146 3.40 -10.58 -8.21
CA SER A 146 3.74 -11.67 -9.12
C SER A 146 4.43 -12.81 -8.36
N LEU A 147 3.81 -14.00 -8.40
CA LEU A 147 4.34 -15.18 -7.72
C LEU A 147 5.69 -15.65 -8.32
N ALA A 148 5.90 -15.46 -9.63
CA ALA A 148 7.15 -15.81 -10.30
C ALA A 148 8.31 -14.91 -9.84
N PHE A 149 8.09 -13.59 -9.76
CA PHE A 149 9.09 -12.65 -9.25
C PHE A 149 9.32 -12.82 -7.75
N ASP A 150 8.24 -13.00 -6.96
CA ASP A 150 8.33 -13.27 -5.52
C ASP A 150 9.21 -14.50 -5.27
N LYS A 151 9.00 -15.58 -6.03
CA LYS A 151 9.83 -16.79 -5.96
C LYS A 151 11.29 -16.54 -6.36
N LEU A 152 11.54 -15.81 -7.45
CA LEU A 152 12.90 -15.53 -7.92
C LEU A 152 13.72 -14.77 -6.86
N VAL A 153 13.12 -13.74 -6.27
CA VAL A 153 13.76 -12.91 -5.24
C VAL A 153 13.94 -13.70 -3.95
N ASP A 154 12.94 -14.48 -3.53
CA ASP A 154 13.06 -15.37 -2.37
C ASP A 154 14.20 -16.37 -2.55
N ASP A 155 14.33 -17.00 -3.73
CA ASP A 155 15.42 -17.93 -4.02
C ASP A 155 16.78 -17.23 -3.89
N MET A 156 16.93 -15.99 -4.37
CA MET A 156 18.17 -15.20 -4.23
C MET A 156 18.48 -14.85 -2.76
N ARG A 157 17.47 -14.52 -1.96
CA ARG A 157 17.63 -14.19 -0.53
C ARG A 157 18.04 -15.40 0.31
N THR A 158 17.49 -16.58 0.00
CA THR A 158 17.80 -17.79 0.75
C THR A 158 19.25 -18.26 0.58
N VAL A 159 19.94 -17.85 -0.49
CA VAL A 159 21.37 -18.16 -0.70
C VAL A 159 22.23 -17.73 0.49
N PHE A 160 21.89 -16.61 1.13
CA PHE A 160 22.63 -16.07 2.26
C PHE A 160 22.04 -16.44 3.62
N GLY A 161 20.97 -17.24 3.69
CA GLY A 161 20.32 -17.56 4.98
C GLY A 161 19.33 -16.50 5.49
N SER A 162 18.89 -15.58 4.64
CA SER A 162 17.77 -14.68 4.97
C SER A 162 16.43 -15.41 4.92
N HIS A 163 15.62 -15.27 5.97
CA HIS A 163 14.31 -15.91 6.07
C HIS A 163 13.19 -14.89 6.30
N HIS A 164 12.26 -14.82 5.35
CA HIS A 164 11.19 -13.82 5.37
C HIS A 164 10.06 -14.15 6.36
N ILE A 165 9.67 -13.18 7.19
CA ILE A 165 8.48 -13.30 8.06
C ILE A 165 7.27 -12.68 7.35
N PRO A 166 6.21 -13.45 7.01
CA PRO A 166 5.01 -12.89 6.39
C PRO A 166 4.33 -11.85 7.29
N TYR A 167 3.98 -10.68 6.75
CA TYR A 167 3.40 -9.56 7.51
C TYR A 167 2.12 -9.87 8.32
N ARG A 168 1.27 -10.83 7.91
CA ARG A 168 0.01 -11.15 8.62
C ARG A 168 0.28 -12.00 9.86
N ASN A 169 -0.26 -11.60 11.01
CA ASN A 169 -0.11 -12.29 12.31
C ASN A 169 1.37 -12.49 12.72
N SER A 170 2.23 -11.54 12.34
CA SER A 170 3.69 -11.63 12.48
C SER A 170 4.20 -11.21 13.85
N ILE A 171 3.53 -10.31 14.59
CA ILE A 171 4.08 -9.72 15.83
C ILE A 171 4.56 -10.79 16.81
N ARG A 172 3.77 -11.85 17.05
CA ARG A 172 4.19 -12.95 17.94
C ARG A 172 5.43 -13.69 17.41
N GLN A 173 5.55 -13.84 16.10
CA GLN A 173 6.70 -14.50 15.47
C GLN A 173 7.95 -13.62 15.56
N ILE A 174 7.79 -12.32 15.32
CA ILE A 174 8.85 -11.31 15.43
C ILE A 174 9.40 -11.29 16.86
N LEU A 175 8.53 -11.19 17.86
CA LEU A 175 8.92 -11.19 19.26
C LEU A 175 9.65 -12.49 19.68
N ARG A 176 9.25 -13.65 19.13
CA ARG A 176 10.00 -14.90 19.35
C ARG A 176 11.39 -14.85 18.73
N LYS A 177 11.51 -14.37 17.50
CA LYS A 177 12.80 -14.26 16.81
C LYS A 177 13.76 -13.32 17.52
N LEU A 178 13.28 -12.16 17.98
CA LEU A 178 14.08 -11.26 18.81
C LEU A 178 14.53 -11.92 20.12
N LYS A 179 13.65 -12.70 20.77
CA LYS A 179 13.99 -13.47 21.98
C LYS A 179 15.04 -14.56 21.71
N ASP A 180 15.02 -15.16 20.52
CA ASP A 180 16.01 -16.16 20.09
C ASP A 180 17.30 -15.50 19.55
N GLU A 181 17.56 -14.24 19.91
CA GLU A 181 18.71 -13.42 19.50
C GLU A 181 18.85 -13.27 17.97
N LYS A 182 17.75 -13.36 17.23
CA LYS A 182 17.74 -13.17 15.77
C LYS A 182 17.39 -11.75 15.40
N ASN A 183 18.14 -11.20 14.43
CA ASN A 183 17.92 -9.85 13.95
C ASN A 183 16.71 -9.78 13.03
N ILE A 184 15.98 -8.68 13.11
CA ILE A 184 14.79 -8.41 12.30
C ILE A 184 15.07 -7.17 11.43
N CYS A 185 14.70 -7.20 10.16
CA CYS A 185 14.80 -6.03 9.28
C CYS A 185 13.42 -5.46 8.97
N VAL A 186 13.28 -4.13 9.06
CA VAL A 186 12.05 -3.39 8.75
C VAL A 186 12.32 -2.23 7.82
N LEU A 187 11.62 -2.23 6.68
CA LEU A 187 11.53 -1.08 5.79
C LEU A 187 10.44 -0.12 6.30
N VAL A 188 10.80 1.14 6.57
CA VAL A 188 9.92 2.10 7.26
C VAL A 188 9.29 3.16 6.36
N ASP A 189 9.72 3.24 5.12
CA ASP A 189 9.45 4.32 4.17
C ASP A 189 8.32 4.02 3.19
N GLN A 190 7.32 3.25 3.61
CA GLN A 190 6.11 3.02 2.83
C GLN A 190 4.89 3.63 3.51
N HIS A 191 4.01 4.20 2.68
CA HIS A 191 2.75 4.74 3.16
C HIS A 191 1.89 3.66 3.82
N MET A 192 1.45 3.93 5.05
CA MET A 192 0.56 3.06 5.80
C MET A 192 -0.71 3.79 6.22
N ARG A 193 -1.85 3.25 5.79
CA ARG A 193 -3.17 3.79 6.12
C ARG A 193 -3.39 3.93 7.63
N SER A 194 -3.13 2.84 8.36
CA SER A 194 -3.18 2.80 9.83
C SER A 194 -1.87 3.23 10.49
N GLY A 195 -0.97 3.87 9.73
CA GLY A 195 0.32 4.35 10.23
C GLY A 195 0.18 5.58 11.13
N ILE A 196 1.27 5.97 11.79
CA ILE A 196 1.33 7.18 12.59
C ILE A 196 1.61 8.39 11.68
N PRO A 197 0.88 9.51 11.85
CA PRO A 197 1.16 10.73 11.12
C PRO A 197 2.46 11.38 11.63
N VAL A 198 3.42 11.60 10.73
CA VAL A 198 4.70 12.27 11.01
C VAL A 198 5.06 13.20 9.85
N GLU A 199 6.02 14.08 10.08
CA GLU A 199 6.57 14.94 9.04
C GLU A 199 7.74 14.26 8.33
N PHE A 200 7.79 14.41 7.01
CA PHE A 200 8.88 13.94 6.15
C PHE A 200 9.02 14.87 4.95
N PHE A 201 10.19 15.50 4.81
CA PHE A 201 10.47 16.60 3.89
C PHE A 201 9.47 17.76 4.03
N GLY A 202 9.21 18.21 5.26
CA GLY A 202 8.27 19.32 5.52
C GLY A 202 6.80 19.00 5.22
N ARG A 203 6.47 17.73 4.97
CA ARG A 203 5.15 17.30 4.49
C ARG A 203 4.61 16.14 5.34
N PRO A 204 3.30 16.10 5.60
CA PRO A 204 2.71 15.03 6.40
C PRO A 204 2.70 13.70 5.63
N VAL A 205 3.14 12.64 6.30
CA VAL A 205 3.08 11.25 5.83
C VAL A 205 2.50 10.35 6.91
N ARG A 206 2.02 9.17 6.53
CA ARG A 206 1.63 8.11 7.49
C ARG A 206 2.49 6.89 7.25
N VAL A 207 3.24 6.46 8.25
CA VAL A 207 4.22 5.36 8.14
C VAL A 207 4.05 4.33 9.25
N THR A 208 4.76 3.21 9.14
CA THR A 208 4.68 2.13 10.13
C THR A 208 5.11 2.58 11.52
N GLN A 209 4.33 2.18 12.54
CA GLN A 209 4.70 2.28 13.96
C GLN A 209 5.31 0.99 14.51
N LEU A 210 5.58 0.01 13.63
CA LEU A 210 6.02 -1.32 14.06
C LEU A 210 7.33 -1.26 14.85
N VAL A 211 8.32 -0.48 14.39
CA VAL A 211 9.64 -0.43 15.06
C VAL A 211 9.54 0.21 16.45
N PRO A 212 8.92 1.40 16.63
CA PRO A 212 8.68 1.94 17.97
C PRO A 212 7.89 1.01 18.90
N LEU A 213 6.89 0.29 18.36
CA LEU A 213 6.10 -0.65 19.14
C LEU A 213 6.92 -1.87 19.59
N LEU A 214 7.82 -2.38 18.73
CA LEU A 214 8.72 -3.47 19.09
C LEU A 214 9.75 -3.02 20.12
N TYR A 215 10.36 -1.85 19.91
CA TYR A 215 11.27 -1.23 20.88
C TYR A 215 10.62 -1.13 22.26
N ARG A 216 9.45 -0.49 22.36
CA ARG A 216 8.73 -0.33 23.65
C ARG A 216 8.44 -1.66 24.36
N ARG A 217 8.24 -2.74 23.61
CA ARG A 217 7.93 -4.06 24.16
C ARG A 217 9.15 -4.86 24.60
N THR A 218 10.32 -4.52 24.08
CA THR A 218 11.50 -5.41 24.16
C THR A 218 12.77 -4.72 24.62
N GLY A 219 12.85 -3.39 24.49
CA GLY A 219 14.05 -2.59 24.75
C GLY A 219 15.18 -2.85 23.75
N VAL A 220 14.96 -3.63 22.69
CA VAL A 220 16.04 -4.03 21.77
C VAL A 220 16.54 -2.85 20.98
N ARG A 221 17.83 -2.89 20.67
CA ARG A 221 18.52 -1.86 19.91
C ARG A 221 17.96 -1.74 18.49
N VAL A 222 17.77 -0.52 18.03
CA VAL A 222 17.31 -0.19 16.67
C VAL A 222 18.46 0.45 15.92
N THR A 223 19.13 -0.33 15.07
CA THR A 223 20.30 0.11 14.30
C THR A 223 19.88 0.44 12.87
N PRO A 224 20.00 1.70 12.42
CA PRO A 224 19.73 2.05 11.04
C PRO A 224 20.79 1.49 10.09
N ALA A 225 20.38 1.13 8.88
CA ALA A 225 21.30 0.75 7.83
C ALA A 225 20.85 1.25 6.46
N TYR A 226 21.83 1.57 5.64
CA TYR A 226 21.62 2.08 4.29
C TYR A 226 22.85 1.77 3.45
N SER A 227 22.70 1.87 2.13
CA SER A 227 23.84 1.78 1.22
C SER A 227 23.77 2.82 0.13
N TRP A 228 24.89 3.07 -0.53
CA TRP A 228 24.96 3.89 -1.73
C TRP A 228 26.06 3.37 -2.63
N HIS A 229 26.09 3.88 -3.85
CA HIS A 229 27.11 3.52 -4.82
C HIS A 229 28.23 4.55 -4.80
N GLU A 230 29.46 4.09 -4.63
CA GLU A 230 30.66 4.92 -4.71
C GLU A 230 31.56 4.39 -5.83
N GLY A 231 31.48 5.04 -6.99
CA GLY A 231 32.12 4.54 -8.20
C GLY A 231 31.56 3.17 -8.62
N ASP A 232 32.43 2.16 -8.61
CA ASP A 232 32.09 0.77 -8.95
C ASP A 232 31.72 -0.07 -7.70
N GLU A 233 31.81 0.49 -6.49
CA GLU A 233 31.54 -0.19 -5.22
C GLU A 233 30.17 0.18 -4.63
N ILE A 234 29.64 -0.70 -3.79
CA ILE A 234 28.49 -0.44 -2.92
C ILE A 234 29.02 -0.35 -1.50
N ILE A 235 28.81 0.80 -0.86
CA ILE A 235 29.14 0.98 0.54
C ILE A 235 27.88 0.72 1.35
N VAL A 236 27.92 -0.25 2.25
CA VAL A 236 26.87 -0.60 3.20
C VAL A 236 27.26 -0.07 4.56
N LYS A 237 26.48 0.88 5.09
CA LYS A 237 26.74 1.49 6.39
C LYS A 237 25.68 1.09 7.39
N TYR A 238 26.14 0.63 8.55
CA TYR A 238 25.37 0.42 9.76
C TYR A 238 25.63 1.60 10.69
N ASP A 239 24.62 2.44 10.90
CA ASP A 239 24.75 3.71 11.59
C ASP A 239 24.70 3.54 13.11
N ASP A 240 24.90 4.62 13.86
CA ASP A 240 24.66 4.57 15.30
C ASP A 240 23.17 4.29 15.60
N PRO A 241 22.86 3.46 16.61
CA PRO A 241 21.49 3.15 16.98
C PRO A 241 20.68 4.40 17.29
N ILE A 242 19.41 4.43 16.88
CA ILE A 242 18.55 5.57 17.19
C ILE A 242 18.16 5.51 18.67
N ASP A 243 18.44 6.59 19.40
CA ASP A 243 17.98 6.78 20.77
C ASP A 243 16.46 6.97 20.81
N PHE A 244 15.72 5.87 20.86
CA PHE A 244 14.29 5.88 21.10
C PHE A 244 14.01 6.23 22.56
N VAL A 245 12.88 6.90 22.80
CA VAL A 245 12.44 7.31 24.13
C VAL A 245 11.24 6.49 24.55
N ASP A 246 11.20 6.17 25.84
CA ASP A 246 9.98 5.71 26.50
C ASP A 246 9.22 6.88 27.14
N SER A 247 7.92 6.71 27.30
CA SER A 247 7.01 7.72 27.86
C SER A 247 5.85 7.02 28.56
N ASP A 248 5.35 7.62 29.64
CA ASP A 248 4.13 7.17 30.33
C ASP A 248 2.89 7.27 29.44
N ASP A 249 2.92 8.14 28.42
CA ASP A 249 1.97 8.15 27.30
C ASP A 249 2.55 7.34 26.12
N PRO A 250 2.03 6.12 25.85
CA PRO A 250 2.52 5.26 24.79
C PRO A 250 2.34 5.86 23.39
N LEU A 251 1.25 6.58 23.14
CA LEU A 251 0.97 7.15 21.82
C LEU A 251 1.96 8.28 21.53
N LYS A 252 2.31 9.06 22.55
CA LYS A 252 3.33 10.11 22.45
C LYS A 252 4.72 9.53 22.19
N ALA A 253 5.14 8.47 22.88
CA ALA A 253 6.41 7.78 22.60
C ALA A 253 6.45 7.24 21.17
N GLU A 254 5.39 6.56 20.73
CA GLU A 254 5.31 6.02 19.37
C GLU A 254 5.43 7.13 18.32
N LEU A 255 4.78 8.29 18.53
CA LEU A 255 4.90 9.44 17.64
C LEU A 255 6.33 10.00 17.59
N ILE A 256 6.95 10.25 18.74
CA ILE A 256 8.31 10.80 18.82
C ILE A 256 9.32 9.86 18.16
N ASN A 257 9.26 8.56 18.47
CA ASN A 257 10.19 7.58 17.92
C ASN A 257 9.97 7.37 16.42
N THR A 258 8.70 7.37 15.96
CA THR A 258 8.40 7.36 14.51
C THR A 258 8.98 8.60 13.84
N GLN A 259 8.89 9.78 14.45
CA GLN A 259 9.46 11.00 13.88
C GLN A 259 10.99 10.94 13.82
N LYS A 260 11.66 10.43 14.86
CA LYS A 260 13.12 10.24 14.87
C LYS A 260 13.59 9.34 13.74
N GLN A 261 12.88 8.24 13.49
CA GLN A 261 13.21 7.31 12.42
C GLN A 261 13.09 7.97 11.04
N MET A 262 12.05 8.79 10.83
CA MET A 262 11.85 9.49 9.56
C MET A 262 12.83 10.64 9.38
N ALA A 263 13.19 11.34 10.46
CA ALA A 263 14.21 12.39 10.43
C ALA A 263 15.60 11.82 10.08
N TRP A 264 15.97 10.67 10.62
CA TRP A 264 17.20 9.96 10.23
C TRP A 264 17.19 9.65 8.73
N LEU A 265 16.12 9.01 8.25
CA LEU A 265 16.01 8.63 6.85
C LEU A 265 16.02 9.86 5.93
N GLU A 266 15.34 10.95 6.32
CA GLU A 266 15.36 12.21 5.58
C GLU A 266 16.78 12.77 5.48
N GLY A 267 17.55 12.75 6.57
CA GLY A 267 18.95 13.16 6.57
C GLY A 267 19.78 12.38 5.54
N VAL A 268 19.69 11.05 5.57
CA VAL A 268 20.37 10.17 4.61
C VAL A 268 19.97 10.48 3.17
N ILE A 269 18.67 10.68 2.90
CA ILE A 269 18.19 10.96 1.54
C ILE A 269 18.66 12.34 1.06
N ARG A 270 18.74 13.35 1.94
CA ARG A 270 19.21 14.69 1.59
C ARG A 270 20.68 14.69 1.16
N GLU A 271 21.51 13.82 1.73
CA GLU A 271 22.92 13.69 1.34
C GLU A 271 23.07 13.20 -0.11
N LYS A 272 22.26 12.22 -0.52
CA LYS A 272 22.32 11.66 -1.87
C LYS A 272 20.94 11.26 -2.41
N PRO A 273 20.18 12.24 -2.93
CA PRO A 273 18.78 12.05 -3.26
C PRO A 273 18.54 11.05 -4.41
N ASP A 274 19.50 10.82 -5.29
CA ASP A 274 19.33 9.88 -6.41
C ASP A 274 19.41 8.39 -6.01
N GLU A 275 19.73 8.07 -4.76
CA GLU A 275 19.79 6.69 -4.26
C GLU A 275 18.47 6.22 -3.63
N TRP A 276 17.54 7.12 -3.27
CA TRP A 276 16.26 6.70 -2.70
C TRP A 276 15.26 6.27 -3.77
N PHE A 277 14.43 5.27 -3.46
CA PHE A 277 13.42 4.75 -4.38
C PHE A 277 12.21 5.70 -4.53
N TRP A 278 12.38 6.88 -5.14
CA TRP A 278 11.34 7.91 -5.33
C TRP A 278 10.12 7.50 -6.19
N MET A 279 10.14 6.31 -6.79
CA MET A 279 9.09 5.79 -7.68
C MET A 279 7.78 5.39 -6.99
N HIS A 280 7.76 5.38 -5.65
CA HIS A 280 6.56 5.14 -4.86
C HIS A 280 5.94 6.44 -4.34
N ASN A 281 4.65 6.41 -4.02
CA ASN A 281 3.94 7.58 -3.49
C ASN A 281 3.81 7.44 -1.96
N LEU A 282 4.74 8.06 -1.23
CA LEU A 282 4.75 8.08 0.24
C LEU A 282 3.77 9.11 0.82
N TRP A 283 3.72 10.29 0.19
CA TRP A 283 2.81 11.39 0.53
C TRP A 283 1.44 11.22 -0.11
N LYS A 284 0.87 10.01 -0.08
CA LYS A 284 -0.52 9.80 -0.48
C LYS A 284 -1.40 10.65 0.42
N SER A 285 -1.77 11.82 -0.10
CA SER A 285 -2.55 12.82 0.61
C SER A 285 -4.03 12.65 0.37
N HIS A 286 -4.46 11.73 -0.49
CA HIS A 286 -5.88 11.47 -0.74
C HIS A 286 -6.13 9.99 -1.08
N TRP A 287 -7.27 9.46 -0.64
CA TRP A 287 -7.68 8.08 -0.92
C TRP A 287 -8.66 8.01 -2.07
N ARG A 288 -8.54 7.02 -2.93
CA ARG A 288 -9.64 6.67 -3.82
C ARG A 288 -10.71 5.96 -3.03
N ALA A 289 -11.97 6.22 -3.32
CA ALA A 289 -13.09 5.55 -2.69
C ALA A 289 -14.02 4.93 -3.72
N VAL A 290 -14.69 3.86 -3.30
CA VAL A 290 -15.93 3.42 -3.91
C VAL A 290 -17.03 3.72 -2.92
N PHE A 291 -17.86 4.68 -3.28
CA PHE A 291 -19.15 4.93 -2.64
C PHE A 291 -20.11 3.83 -3.12
N VAL A 292 -20.87 3.25 -2.21
CA VAL A 292 -21.77 2.13 -2.53
C VAL A 292 -23.13 2.36 -1.90
N ASP A 293 -24.21 2.20 -2.68
CA ASP A 293 -25.54 2.10 -2.09
C ASP A 293 -25.70 0.77 -1.32
N ARG A 294 -26.61 0.74 -0.34
CA ARG A 294 -26.87 -0.46 0.45
C ARG A 294 -27.89 -1.37 -0.22
N ASP A 295 -29.09 -0.87 -0.52
CA ASP A 295 -30.27 -1.66 -0.85
C ASP A 295 -30.48 -1.68 -2.36
N GLY A 296 -30.44 -2.86 -2.98
CA GLY A 296 -30.38 -3.02 -4.42
C GLY A 296 -28.95 -3.16 -4.97
N THR A 297 -27.93 -2.92 -4.14
CA THR A 297 -26.51 -2.99 -4.54
C THR A 297 -25.68 -3.96 -3.68
N ILE A 298 -25.72 -3.86 -2.34
CA ILE A 298 -25.06 -4.82 -1.43
C ILE A 298 -26.07 -5.83 -0.88
N ASN A 299 -27.22 -5.33 -0.45
CA ASN A 299 -28.39 -6.05 0.04
C ASN A 299 -29.45 -6.12 -1.06
N GLN A 300 -30.28 -7.14 -1.09
CA GLN A 300 -31.47 -7.16 -1.94
C GLN A 300 -32.44 -6.06 -1.49
N ASP A 301 -33.05 -5.34 -2.45
CA ASP A 301 -34.04 -4.31 -2.13
C ASP A 301 -35.39 -4.95 -1.78
N HIS A 302 -35.59 -5.22 -0.49
CA HIS A 302 -36.89 -5.59 0.09
C HIS A 302 -37.67 -4.37 0.61
N GLY A 303 -37.26 -3.16 0.22
CA GLY A 303 -37.80 -1.90 0.70
C GLY A 303 -37.22 -1.49 2.06
N TYR A 304 -38.04 -1.55 3.11
CA TYR A 304 -37.73 -0.95 4.42
C TYR A 304 -37.00 -1.92 5.37
N VAL A 305 -35.88 -2.50 4.90
CA VAL A 305 -35.07 -3.46 5.68
C VAL A 305 -34.49 -2.81 6.94
N SER A 306 -34.86 -3.36 8.10
CA SER A 306 -34.49 -2.85 9.42
C SER A 306 -34.02 -3.92 10.42
N ARG A 307 -34.04 -5.19 10.02
CA ARG A 307 -33.59 -6.34 10.84
C ARG A 307 -32.59 -7.17 10.06
N ILE A 308 -31.60 -7.74 10.75
CA ILE A 308 -30.53 -8.51 10.11
C ILE A 308 -31.03 -9.78 9.43
N GLN A 309 -32.14 -10.35 9.91
CA GLN A 309 -32.78 -11.52 9.32
C GLN A 309 -33.38 -11.23 7.93
N ASP A 310 -33.71 -9.96 7.67
CA ASP A 310 -34.26 -9.48 6.41
C ASP A 310 -33.16 -8.89 5.51
N PHE A 311 -31.89 -8.98 5.91
CA PHE A 311 -30.74 -8.50 5.15
C PHE A 311 -30.18 -9.65 4.31
N ASP A 312 -30.58 -9.70 3.03
CA ASP A 312 -30.20 -10.73 2.08
C ASP A 312 -29.08 -10.20 1.16
N LEU A 313 -27.90 -10.80 1.24
CA LEU A 313 -26.75 -10.34 0.46
C LEU A 313 -26.92 -10.64 -1.03
N ILE A 314 -26.68 -9.63 -1.86
CA ILE A 314 -26.50 -9.85 -3.30
C ILE A 314 -25.28 -10.75 -3.50
N SER A 315 -25.44 -11.76 -4.37
CA SER A 315 -24.38 -12.72 -4.68
C SER A 315 -23.09 -12.00 -5.08
N GLY A 316 -21.98 -12.36 -4.44
CA GLY A 316 -20.67 -11.76 -4.72
C GLY A 316 -20.42 -10.39 -4.06
N ALA A 317 -21.37 -9.80 -3.32
CA ALA A 317 -21.19 -8.49 -2.69
C ALA A 317 -19.95 -8.43 -1.77
N LEU A 318 -19.81 -9.39 -0.85
CA LEU A 318 -18.64 -9.44 0.03
C LEU A 318 -17.33 -9.73 -0.71
N GLU A 319 -17.39 -10.45 -1.84
CA GLU A 319 -16.23 -10.63 -2.72
C GLU A 319 -15.82 -9.32 -3.41
N ALA A 320 -16.79 -8.59 -3.94
CA ALA A 320 -16.59 -7.29 -4.58
C ALA A 320 -15.91 -6.31 -3.63
N LEU A 321 -16.42 -6.16 -2.40
CA LEU A 321 -15.84 -5.27 -1.39
C LEU A 321 -14.38 -5.66 -1.05
N ARG A 322 -14.09 -6.96 -0.93
CA ARG A 322 -12.72 -7.45 -0.70
C ARG A 322 -11.79 -7.17 -1.86
N MET A 323 -12.27 -7.27 -3.10
CA MET A 323 -11.49 -6.99 -4.30
C MET A 323 -11.13 -5.50 -4.37
N LEU A 324 -12.11 -4.62 -4.22
CA LEU A 324 -11.91 -3.17 -4.22
C LEU A 324 -10.94 -2.72 -3.11
N ARG A 325 -11.06 -3.30 -1.91
CA ARG A 325 -10.12 -3.04 -0.81
C ARG A 325 -8.69 -3.45 -1.13
N LYS A 326 -8.47 -4.56 -1.83
CA LYS A 326 -7.12 -4.99 -2.25
C LYS A 326 -6.47 -4.01 -3.22
N GLU A 327 -7.29 -3.29 -4.00
CA GLU A 327 -6.86 -2.22 -4.91
C GLU A 327 -6.78 -0.84 -4.24
N ASN A 328 -6.76 -0.83 -2.90
CA ASN A 328 -6.61 0.36 -2.06
C ASN A 328 -7.74 1.39 -2.18
N PHE A 329 -8.96 0.96 -2.55
CA PHE A 329 -10.14 1.81 -2.40
C PHE A 329 -10.62 1.83 -0.95
N LEU A 330 -11.04 3.01 -0.48
CA LEU A 330 -11.96 3.10 0.65
C LEU A 330 -13.33 2.60 0.22
N ILE A 331 -14.04 1.94 1.12
CA ILE A 331 -15.43 1.52 0.90
C ILE A 331 -16.30 2.39 1.80
N VAL A 332 -17.13 3.23 1.19
CA VAL A 332 -18.03 4.14 1.90
C VAL A 332 -19.46 3.81 1.51
N VAL A 333 -20.27 3.36 2.46
CA VAL A 333 -21.70 3.10 2.19
C VAL A 333 -22.48 4.40 2.35
N ILE A 334 -23.29 4.77 1.36
CA ILE A 334 -24.20 5.93 1.42
C ILE A 334 -25.60 5.47 1.06
N THR A 335 -26.56 5.62 1.99
CA THR A 335 -27.91 5.06 1.81
C THR A 335 -29.04 6.02 2.20
N ASN A 336 -30.16 5.94 1.48
CA ASN A 336 -31.39 6.70 1.74
C ASN A 336 -32.37 5.84 2.57
N GLN A 337 -32.50 6.08 3.87
CA GLN A 337 -33.29 5.29 4.82
C GLN A 337 -34.59 5.99 5.23
N SER A 338 -35.47 6.24 4.26
CA SER A 338 -36.74 6.97 4.49
C SER A 338 -37.75 6.22 5.35
N GLY A 339 -37.52 4.94 5.64
CA GLY A 339 -38.35 4.16 6.56
C GLY A 339 -38.38 4.74 7.98
N ILE A 340 -37.33 5.50 8.36
CA ILE A 340 -37.27 6.23 9.64
C ILE A 340 -38.31 7.35 9.67
N ALA A 341 -38.26 8.29 8.71
CA ALA A 341 -39.24 9.37 8.63
C ALA A 341 -40.68 8.90 8.37
N ARG A 342 -40.85 7.72 7.75
CA ARG A 342 -42.16 7.09 7.55
C ARG A 342 -42.70 6.35 8.78
N GLY A 343 -41.89 6.20 9.85
CA GLY A 343 -42.28 5.51 11.07
C GLY A 343 -42.32 3.98 10.97
N TYR A 344 -41.70 3.38 9.96
CA TYR A 344 -41.66 1.92 9.81
C TYR A 344 -40.65 1.26 10.76
N TYR A 345 -39.60 1.97 11.13
CA TYR A 345 -38.62 1.56 12.13
C TYR A 345 -37.93 2.78 12.73
N THR A 346 -37.30 2.64 13.90
CA THR A 346 -36.61 3.74 14.56
C THR A 346 -35.17 3.88 14.07
N GLU A 347 -34.57 5.06 14.27
CA GLU A 347 -33.14 5.27 14.00
C GLU A 347 -32.25 4.32 14.84
N ARG A 348 -32.71 3.97 16.05
CA ARG A 348 -32.05 2.96 16.88
C ARG A 348 -32.04 1.58 16.21
N ASP A 349 -33.11 1.19 15.53
CA ASP A 349 -33.19 -0.08 14.81
C ASP A 349 -32.28 -0.08 13.59
N TYR A 350 -32.21 1.06 12.87
CA TYR A 350 -31.21 1.26 11.81
C TYR A 350 -29.78 1.05 12.33
N PHE A 351 -29.40 1.67 13.47
CA PHE A 351 -28.04 1.51 14.01
C PHE A 351 -27.75 0.08 14.48
N LYS A 352 -28.74 -0.65 15.01
CA LYS A 352 -28.60 -2.07 15.34
C LYS A 352 -28.33 -2.89 14.08
N LEU A 353 -29.13 -2.70 13.03
CA LEU A 353 -28.92 -3.37 11.74
C LEU A 353 -27.54 -3.03 11.17
N ASN A 354 -27.17 -1.74 11.14
CA ASN A 354 -25.87 -1.29 10.63
C ASN A 354 -24.71 -1.95 11.38
N SER A 355 -24.79 -2.05 12.71
CA SER A 355 -23.77 -2.73 13.52
C SER A 355 -23.67 -4.23 13.20
N ALA A 356 -24.82 -4.91 13.06
CA ALA A 356 -24.86 -6.32 12.70
C ALA A 356 -24.31 -6.59 11.28
N MET A 357 -24.65 -5.72 10.33
CA MET A 357 -24.14 -5.74 8.96
C MET A 357 -22.61 -5.59 8.92
N LEU A 358 -22.06 -4.59 9.63
CA LEU A 358 -20.62 -4.36 9.67
C LEU A 358 -19.87 -5.55 10.29
N ASN A 359 -20.40 -6.14 11.36
CA ASN A 359 -19.82 -7.34 11.98
C ASN A 359 -19.81 -8.55 11.03
N LEU A 360 -20.91 -8.76 10.28
CA LEU A 360 -21.00 -9.81 9.26
C LEU A 360 -19.95 -9.61 8.16
N PHE A 361 -19.76 -8.38 7.70
CA PHE A 361 -18.81 -8.08 6.63
C PHE A 361 -17.37 -8.31 7.13
N GLU A 362 -17.06 -7.83 8.34
CA GLU A 362 -15.76 -7.98 8.97
C GLU A 362 -15.39 -9.46 9.20
N SER A 363 -16.34 -10.30 9.66
CA SER A 363 -16.09 -11.74 9.83
C SER A 363 -15.73 -12.45 8.51
N GLU A 364 -16.21 -11.93 7.39
CA GLU A 364 -15.91 -12.42 6.04
C GLU A 364 -14.71 -11.69 5.39
N GLY A 365 -14.06 -10.78 6.13
CA GLY A 365 -12.90 -10.00 5.69
C GLY A 365 -13.24 -8.88 4.69
N ALA A 366 -14.51 -8.51 4.55
CA ALA A 366 -14.98 -7.35 3.83
C ALA A 366 -15.09 -6.15 4.80
N PHE A 367 -14.28 -5.12 4.62
CA PHE A 367 -14.24 -3.98 5.54
C PHE A 367 -14.84 -2.73 4.89
N VAL A 368 -15.82 -2.13 5.57
CA VAL A 368 -16.40 -0.83 5.24
C VAL A 368 -15.77 0.24 6.12
N ASP A 369 -15.33 1.34 5.51
CA ASP A 369 -14.61 2.40 6.22
C ASP A 369 -15.55 3.33 6.98
N ARG A 370 -16.65 3.71 6.32
CA ARG A 370 -17.71 4.53 6.90
C ARG A 370 -19.06 4.20 6.26
N VAL A 371 -20.12 4.42 7.04
CA VAL A 371 -21.50 4.37 6.58
C VAL A 371 -22.14 5.71 6.87
N TYR A 372 -22.77 6.31 5.87
CA TYR A 372 -23.57 7.52 5.98
C TYR A 372 -25.00 7.22 5.55
N HIS A 373 -25.98 7.77 6.25
CA HIS A 373 -27.38 7.57 5.90
C HIS A 373 -28.19 8.84 5.99
N CYS A 374 -29.24 8.92 5.17
CA CYS A 374 -30.26 9.95 5.24
C CYS A 374 -31.57 9.34 5.78
N PRO A 375 -32.07 9.77 6.96
CA PRO A 375 -33.33 9.24 7.54
C PRO A 375 -34.61 9.86 6.94
N HIS A 376 -34.47 10.94 6.16
CA HIS A 376 -35.58 11.79 5.74
C HIS A 376 -36.45 11.22 4.62
N HIS A 377 -37.70 11.66 4.58
CA HIS A 377 -38.67 11.33 3.54
C HIS A 377 -38.29 12.03 2.21
N PRO A 378 -38.61 11.46 1.02
CA PRO A 378 -38.31 12.12 -0.26
C PRO A 378 -38.93 13.52 -0.44
N GLY A 379 -40.04 13.80 0.25
CA GLY A 379 -40.70 15.11 0.24
C GLY A 379 -40.08 16.13 1.20
N ASP A 380 -39.16 15.71 2.08
CA ASP A 380 -38.53 16.62 3.04
C ASP A 380 -37.43 17.43 2.34
N LYS A 381 -37.36 18.73 2.65
CA LYS A 381 -36.31 19.64 2.17
C LYS A 381 -34.99 19.43 2.92
N CYS A 382 -34.46 18.22 2.90
CA CYS A 382 -33.17 17.90 3.50
C CYS A 382 -32.03 18.00 2.49
N VAL A 383 -30.82 18.33 2.97
CA VAL A 383 -29.63 18.47 2.11
C VAL A 383 -28.86 17.16 1.96
N CYS A 384 -29.16 16.13 2.73
CA CYS A 384 -28.35 14.90 2.79
C CYS A 384 -28.84 13.76 1.88
N ARG A 385 -30.08 13.80 1.39
CA ARG A 385 -30.66 12.71 0.61
C ARG A 385 -30.08 12.67 -0.81
N LYS A 386 -29.65 11.50 -1.28
CA LYS A 386 -29.27 11.32 -2.70
C LYS A 386 -30.48 11.68 -3.60
N PRO A 387 -30.30 12.48 -4.67
CA PRO A 387 -29.05 12.72 -5.39
C PRO A 387 -28.15 13.87 -4.88
N SER A 388 -28.45 14.49 -3.73
CA SER A 388 -27.55 15.50 -3.15
C SER A 388 -26.17 14.91 -2.80
N PRO A 389 -25.05 15.57 -3.17
CA PRO A 389 -23.71 15.07 -2.90
C PRO A 389 -23.25 15.26 -1.45
N ALA A 390 -24.07 15.87 -0.58
CA ALA A 390 -23.63 16.34 0.74
C ALA A 390 -22.99 15.26 1.63
N LEU A 391 -23.55 14.05 1.68
CA LEU A 391 -22.95 12.95 2.46
C LEU A 391 -21.65 12.43 1.83
N GLY A 392 -21.52 12.49 0.50
CA GLY A 392 -20.27 12.17 -0.20
C GLY A 392 -19.18 13.21 0.04
N LEU A 393 -19.54 14.50 0.06
CA LEU A 393 -18.62 15.60 0.38
C LEU A 393 -18.16 15.52 1.84
N LEU A 394 -19.07 15.18 2.77
CA LEU A 394 -18.73 14.93 4.17
C LEU A 394 -17.71 13.79 4.27
N ALA A 395 -18.00 12.65 3.64
CA ALA A 395 -17.09 11.52 3.60
C ALA A 395 -15.74 11.88 2.99
N ALA A 396 -15.73 12.67 1.91
CA ALA A 396 -14.50 13.07 1.24
C ALA A 396 -13.62 13.97 2.11
N LYS A 397 -14.24 14.86 2.89
CA LYS A 397 -13.53 15.68 3.88
C LYS A 397 -12.98 14.84 5.02
N GLU A 398 -13.80 13.99 5.65
CA GLU A 398 -13.40 13.20 6.83
C GLU A 398 -12.35 12.15 6.52
N LEU A 399 -12.48 11.50 5.36
CA LEU A 399 -11.61 10.40 4.96
C LEU A 399 -10.52 10.85 3.98
N ASN A 400 -10.47 12.14 3.64
CA ASN A 400 -9.51 12.72 2.73
C ASN A 400 -9.52 12.00 1.36
N ILE A 401 -10.67 11.96 0.70
CA ILE A 401 -10.90 11.19 -0.54
C ILE A 401 -10.59 12.05 -1.77
N ASN A 402 -9.88 11.45 -2.74
CA ASN A 402 -9.74 11.98 -4.08
C ASN A 402 -10.97 11.63 -4.93
N LEU A 403 -11.88 12.58 -5.11
CA LEU A 403 -13.13 12.36 -5.83
C LEU A 403 -12.90 12.02 -7.32
N SER A 404 -11.93 12.63 -7.99
CA SER A 404 -11.69 12.39 -9.43
C SER A 404 -11.21 10.98 -9.75
N GLU A 405 -10.74 10.24 -8.76
CA GLU A 405 -10.28 8.85 -8.87
C GLU A 405 -11.23 7.88 -8.12
N SER A 406 -12.42 8.34 -7.76
CA SER A 406 -13.41 7.59 -6.99
C SER A 406 -14.62 7.21 -7.85
N TYR A 407 -15.40 6.24 -7.35
CA TYR A 407 -16.58 5.70 -8.02
C TYR A 407 -17.79 5.70 -7.10
N MET A 408 -18.99 5.76 -7.65
CA MET A 408 -20.25 5.46 -6.98
C MET A 408 -20.91 4.25 -7.66
N ILE A 409 -21.16 3.18 -6.90
CA ILE A 409 -21.93 2.02 -7.35
C ILE A 409 -23.33 2.10 -6.74
N GLY A 410 -24.36 2.09 -7.57
CA GLY A 410 -25.75 2.08 -7.13
C GLY A 410 -26.68 1.49 -8.19
N ASP A 411 -27.93 1.23 -7.81
CA ASP A 411 -28.96 0.66 -8.69
C ASP A 411 -29.99 1.71 -9.14
N LYS A 412 -30.02 2.91 -8.55
CA LYS A 412 -31.05 3.91 -8.83
C LYS A 412 -30.51 5.10 -9.62
N ALA A 413 -31.40 5.79 -10.33
CA ALA A 413 -31.08 7.02 -11.05
C ALA A 413 -30.46 8.07 -10.12
N SER A 414 -30.97 8.14 -8.88
CA SER A 414 -30.44 9.02 -7.84
C SER A 414 -28.98 8.75 -7.46
N ASP A 415 -28.47 7.53 -7.66
CA ASP A 415 -27.07 7.20 -7.40
C ASP A 415 -26.15 7.71 -8.51
N ILE A 416 -26.63 7.66 -9.75
CA ILE A 416 -25.90 8.17 -10.92
C ILE A 416 -25.86 9.70 -10.90
N GLU A 417 -26.97 10.33 -10.55
CA GLU A 417 -27.03 11.78 -10.33
C GLU A 417 -26.19 12.20 -9.12
N PHE A 418 -26.20 11.43 -8.04
CA PHE A 418 -25.31 11.66 -6.90
C PHE A 418 -23.84 11.62 -7.31
N ALA A 419 -23.46 10.63 -8.13
CA ALA A 419 -22.10 10.48 -8.63
C ALA A 419 -21.67 11.71 -9.44
N ALA A 420 -22.53 12.16 -10.36
CA ALA A 420 -22.30 13.35 -11.18
C ALA A 420 -22.17 14.61 -10.31
N ASN A 421 -23.07 14.81 -9.36
CA ASN A 421 -23.05 15.96 -8.44
C ASN A 421 -21.82 15.96 -7.51
N LEU A 422 -21.32 14.79 -7.16
CA LEU A 422 -20.13 14.63 -6.32
C LEU A 422 -18.83 14.76 -7.13
N GLY A 423 -18.87 14.57 -8.45
CA GLY A 423 -17.68 14.54 -9.31
C GLY A 423 -16.91 13.22 -9.24
N VAL A 424 -17.62 12.10 -9.05
CA VAL A 424 -17.06 10.74 -9.09
C VAL A 424 -17.64 9.97 -10.28
N ARG A 425 -16.95 8.91 -10.72
CA ARG A 425 -17.45 8.07 -11.82
C ARG A 425 -18.62 7.20 -11.37
N SER A 426 -19.65 7.14 -12.18
CA SER A 426 -20.90 6.44 -11.89
C SER A 426 -20.90 5.01 -12.41
N VAL A 427 -21.39 4.07 -11.60
CA VAL A 427 -21.57 2.67 -11.98
C VAL A 427 -23.01 2.25 -11.65
N LEU A 428 -23.79 1.97 -12.69
CA LEU A 428 -25.14 1.45 -12.55
C LEU A 428 -25.12 -0.08 -12.57
N VAL A 429 -25.52 -0.72 -11.47
CA VAL A 429 -25.71 -2.18 -11.44
C VAL A 429 -27.13 -2.53 -11.91
N GLU A 430 -27.32 -3.72 -12.48
CA GLU A 430 -28.63 -4.22 -12.93
C GLU A 430 -29.46 -4.89 -11.81
N THR A 431 -28.89 -5.06 -10.62
CA THR A 431 -29.61 -5.50 -9.41
C THR A 431 -30.58 -4.42 -8.91
N GLY A 432 -31.48 -4.76 -7.99
CA GLY A 432 -32.45 -3.79 -7.45
C GLY A 432 -33.32 -3.15 -8.54
N GLU A 433 -33.36 -1.82 -8.57
CA GLU A 433 -34.07 -1.04 -9.58
C GLU A 433 -33.27 -0.82 -10.88
N GLY A 434 -32.02 -1.28 -10.94
CA GLY A 434 -31.05 -1.04 -12.01
C GLY A 434 -31.56 -1.20 -13.43
N LYS A 435 -32.23 -2.33 -13.73
CA LYS A 435 -32.79 -2.62 -15.06
C LYS A 435 -33.90 -1.66 -15.49
N LYS A 436 -34.60 -1.07 -14.52
CA LYS A 436 -35.73 -0.15 -14.73
C LYS A 436 -35.32 1.31 -14.54
N SER A 437 -34.11 1.54 -14.03
CA SER A 437 -33.57 2.85 -13.73
C SER A 437 -33.34 3.65 -15.01
N LEU A 438 -33.86 4.88 -15.03
CA LEU A 438 -33.74 5.81 -16.15
C LEU A 438 -33.02 7.08 -15.65
N PRO A 439 -31.68 7.02 -15.45
CA PRO A 439 -30.92 8.19 -15.02
C PRO A 439 -30.94 9.28 -16.10
N LEU A 440 -30.92 10.55 -15.65
CA LEU A 440 -30.89 11.71 -16.56
C LEU A 440 -29.62 11.73 -17.42
N SER A 441 -28.51 11.23 -16.89
CA SER A 441 -27.24 11.04 -17.60
C SER A 441 -26.92 9.56 -17.78
N ASN A 442 -26.23 9.24 -18.87
CA ASN A 442 -25.72 7.88 -19.05
C ASN A 442 -24.67 7.60 -17.97
N PRO A 443 -24.75 6.44 -17.29
CA PRO A 443 -23.71 6.04 -16.34
C PRO A 443 -22.39 5.77 -17.08
N ASP A 444 -21.27 6.08 -16.45
CA ASP A 444 -19.94 5.83 -17.00
C ASP A 444 -19.70 4.33 -17.21
N ILE A 445 -20.24 3.51 -16.32
CA ILE A 445 -20.16 2.05 -16.37
C ILE A 445 -21.54 1.43 -16.09
N LYS A 446 -21.89 0.40 -16.86
CA LYS A 446 -23.02 -0.50 -16.56
C LYS A 446 -22.47 -1.87 -16.18
N ALA A 447 -23.02 -2.46 -15.12
CA ALA A 447 -22.61 -3.75 -14.60
C ALA A 447 -23.82 -4.63 -14.25
N GLN A 448 -23.65 -5.95 -14.30
CA GLN A 448 -24.73 -6.89 -13.98
C GLN A 448 -25.05 -6.88 -12.48
N ASP A 449 -24.01 -6.82 -11.65
CA ASP A 449 -24.08 -6.79 -10.19
C ASP A 449 -22.82 -6.08 -9.65
N ILE A 450 -22.73 -5.95 -8.32
CA ILE A 450 -21.60 -5.30 -7.65
C ILE A 450 -20.27 -6.05 -7.88
N LEU A 451 -20.27 -7.36 -8.09
CA LEU A 451 -19.05 -8.13 -8.35
C LEU A 451 -18.51 -7.85 -9.75
N HIS A 452 -19.39 -7.79 -10.75
CA HIS A 452 -19.05 -7.35 -12.10
C HIS A 452 -18.56 -5.89 -12.07
N ALA A 453 -19.25 -5.00 -11.34
CA ALA A 453 -18.82 -3.61 -11.17
C ALA A 453 -17.39 -3.50 -10.60
N ALA A 454 -17.09 -4.25 -9.55
CA ALA A 454 -15.75 -4.28 -8.97
C ALA A 454 -14.68 -4.75 -9.97
N ARG A 455 -14.97 -5.75 -10.81
CA ARG A 455 -14.03 -6.20 -11.86
C ARG A 455 -13.76 -5.10 -12.88
N LEU A 456 -14.80 -4.43 -13.38
CA LEU A 456 -14.67 -3.35 -14.36
C LEU A 456 -13.86 -2.16 -13.80
N ILE A 457 -14.15 -1.72 -12.57
CA ILE A 457 -13.39 -0.66 -11.90
C ILE A 457 -11.90 -1.01 -11.82
N ILE A 458 -11.58 -2.24 -11.44
CA ILE A 458 -10.19 -2.68 -11.27
C ILE A 458 -9.46 -2.76 -12.61
N ASP A 459 -10.13 -3.22 -13.67
CA ASP A 459 -9.52 -3.36 -14.99
C ASP A 459 -9.29 -2.01 -15.69
N GLU A 460 -10.17 -1.03 -15.49
CA GLU A 460 -9.91 0.34 -15.93
C GLU A 460 -8.70 0.98 -15.24
N ASN A 461 -8.49 0.69 -13.94
CA ASN A 461 -7.38 1.23 -13.16
C ASN A 461 -6.02 0.61 -13.47
N LYS A 462 -5.97 -0.45 -14.29
CA LYS A 462 -4.72 -1.07 -14.75
C LYS A 462 -4.24 -0.52 -16.09
N LYS A 463 -5.08 0.22 -16.81
CA LYS A 463 -4.71 0.95 -18.04
C LYS A 463 -4.03 2.26 -17.68
#